data_AF-A0A2G6L920-F1
#
_entry.id   AF-A0A2G6L920-F1
#
_cell.length_a   1.000
_cell.length_b   1.000
_cell.length_c   1.000
_cell.angle_alpha   90.00
_cell.angle_beta   90.00
_cell.angle_gamma   90.00
#
_symmetry.space_group_name_H-M   'P 1'
#
loop_
_entity.id
_entity.type
_entity.pdbx_description
1 polymer ?
#
loop_
_entity_poly.entity_id
_entity_poly.type
_entity_poly.pdbx_seq_one_letter_code
_entity_poly.pdbx_strand_id
1 'polypeptide(L)'
;MSISNAVNPLILRFQQSRSGQNDAPEAETTIVAKSPEILPNTLISVLMHDFLGRLQVILPVNCLLDVDTLNNMLDRELQAISPDDKTSIRVKNSLANTSALPSIIDIPCLVDRQVSAMDEVYVDAGDGENFVRFNKGALNVLLEYANEEQFAVPLAEISANCGESHNDANQITQAIEKFTSLRIKQRLEDTFELPPLPETAKKIIQLRADPEAGINKLTDIVETDPSLSAQVVSWASSSFYAAPGKIKSVHDAIMRVLGFDLVMNLSMGLALGKTLQQPRDNPQGLADYWQQAVWVSAANGALVNAMAIFL
;
A
#
# COMPACT_ATOMS: atom_id res chain seq x y z
N MET A 1 22.84 14.01 -9.85
CA MET A 1 23.18 15.40 -9.45
C MET A 1 22.52 15.63 -8.10
N SER A 2 23.20 16.14 -7.06
CA SER A 2 22.52 16.38 -5.77
C SER A 2 21.48 17.48 -5.95
N ILE A 3 20.28 17.30 -5.37
CA ILE A 3 19.19 18.28 -5.44
C ILE A 3 19.64 19.64 -4.91
N SER A 4 20.57 19.68 -3.96
CA SER A 4 21.22 20.91 -3.49
C SER A 4 21.82 21.76 -4.63
N ASN A 5 22.45 21.13 -5.62
CA ASN A 5 23.01 21.83 -6.78
C ASN A 5 21.95 22.30 -7.78
N ALA A 6 20.76 21.69 -7.80
CA ALA A 6 19.63 22.10 -8.64
C ALA A 6 18.77 23.19 -7.96
N VAL A 7 18.74 23.19 -6.63
CA VAL A 7 17.96 24.13 -5.79
C VAL A 7 18.67 25.48 -5.63
N ASN A 8 19.99 25.49 -5.44
CA ASN A 8 20.74 26.75 -5.29
C ASN A 8 20.51 27.75 -6.44
N PRO A 9 20.52 27.35 -7.73
CA PRO A 9 20.19 28.24 -8.84
C PRO A 9 18.76 28.79 -8.81
N LEU A 10 17.77 28.00 -8.34
CA LEU A 10 16.37 28.43 -8.24
C LEU A 10 16.21 29.51 -7.16
N ILE A 11 16.83 29.30 -6.00
CA ILE A 11 16.82 30.27 -4.90
C ILE A 11 17.59 31.54 -5.30
N LEU A 12 18.75 31.39 -5.94
CA LEU A 12 19.55 32.54 -6.43
C LEU A 12 18.78 33.34 -7.49
N ARG A 13 18.06 32.70 -8.42
CA ARG A 13 17.20 33.40 -9.40
C ARG A 13 16.10 34.21 -8.73
N PHE A 14 15.52 33.69 -7.64
CA PHE A 14 14.51 34.42 -6.88
C PHE A 14 15.10 35.60 -6.08
N GLN A 15 16.25 35.42 -5.42
CA GLN A 15 16.95 36.50 -4.72
C GLN A 15 17.35 37.63 -5.70
N GLN A 16 17.74 37.28 -6.93
CA GLN A 16 18.10 38.24 -7.97
C GLN A 16 16.87 38.99 -8.54
N SER A 17 15.73 38.32 -8.74
CA SER A 17 14.52 38.95 -9.30
C SER A 17 13.85 39.97 -8.37
N ARG A 18 14.08 39.87 -7.04
CA ARG A 18 13.54 40.80 -6.02
C ARG A 18 14.55 41.78 -5.41
N SER A 19 15.78 41.84 -5.91
CA SER A 19 16.82 42.81 -5.46
C SER A 19 16.49 44.31 -5.64
N GLY A 20 15.24 44.65 -5.97
CA GLY A 20 14.69 46.02 -5.98
C GLY A 20 13.65 46.34 -4.88
N GLN A 21 13.30 45.41 -3.98
CA GLN A 21 12.32 45.64 -2.91
C GLN A 21 12.84 45.18 -1.53
N ASN A 22 12.99 46.14 -0.62
CA ASN A 22 13.85 46.07 0.56
C ASN A 22 13.22 45.41 1.81
N ASP A 23 12.13 44.66 1.68
CA ASP A 23 11.32 44.15 2.81
C ASP A 23 10.96 42.64 2.71
N ALA A 24 11.78 41.81 2.06
CA ALA A 24 11.52 40.37 1.99
C ALA A 24 12.16 39.60 3.17
N PRO A 25 11.46 38.63 3.80
CA PRO A 25 12.08 37.75 4.79
C PRO A 25 13.23 36.97 4.14
N GLU A 26 14.38 36.91 4.82
CA GLU A 26 15.56 36.18 4.33
C GLU A 26 15.20 34.71 4.06
N ALA A 27 15.22 34.32 2.79
CA ALA A 27 15.04 32.93 2.38
C ALA A 27 16.33 32.16 2.69
N GLU A 28 16.32 31.44 3.81
CA GLU A 28 17.44 30.59 4.24
C GLU A 28 17.14 29.13 3.92
N THR A 29 18.14 28.45 3.36
CA THR A 29 18.12 27.00 3.18
C THR A 29 19.35 26.39 3.82
N THR A 30 19.14 25.37 4.64
CA THR A 30 20.24 24.65 5.28
C THR A 30 20.08 23.17 4.97
N ILE A 31 21.18 22.52 4.57
CA ILE A 31 21.22 21.07 4.46
C ILE A 31 21.31 20.53 5.88
N VAL A 32 20.31 19.76 6.28
CA VAL A 32 20.32 19.06 7.57
C VAL A 32 20.60 17.59 7.28
N ALA A 33 21.77 17.12 7.71
CA ALA A 33 22.18 15.73 7.53
C ALA A 33 21.70 14.85 8.70
N LYS A 34 21.15 13.67 8.34
CA LYS A 34 20.78 12.49 9.13
C LYS A 34 19.83 12.67 10.32
N SER A 35 18.53 12.47 10.05
CA SER A 35 17.63 11.87 11.03
C SER A 35 17.23 10.46 10.55
N PRO A 36 17.33 9.40 11.38
CA PRO A 36 16.84 8.06 11.04
C PRO A 36 15.30 7.99 11.01
N GLU A 37 14.62 8.99 11.59
CA GLU A 37 13.18 9.12 11.58
C GLU A 37 12.75 10.25 10.63
N ILE A 38 11.74 9.95 9.81
CA ILE A 38 11.08 10.92 8.94
C ILE A 38 10.52 12.04 9.81
N LEU A 39 10.97 13.27 9.58
CA LEU A 39 10.53 14.42 10.34
C LEU A 39 9.04 14.71 10.03
N PRO A 40 8.23 15.14 11.01
CA PRO A 40 6.79 15.33 10.82
C PRO A 40 6.43 16.36 9.73
N ASN A 41 7.30 17.34 9.50
CA ASN A 41 7.12 18.38 8.47
C ASN A 41 7.82 18.03 7.15
N THR A 42 8.03 16.73 6.88
CA THR A 42 8.60 16.29 5.61
C THR A 42 7.55 16.32 4.52
N LEU A 43 7.90 16.81 3.34
CA LEU A 43 7.05 16.79 2.17
C LEU A 43 7.32 15.54 1.34
N ILE A 44 6.25 14.96 0.80
CA ILE A 44 6.31 13.85 -0.14
C ILE A 44 5.75 14.29 -1.49
N SER A 45 6.27 13.69 -2.55
CA SER A 45 5.82 13.91 -3.93
C SER A 45 5.18 12.64 -4.46
N VAL A 46 3.97 12.76 -4.96
CA VAL A 46 3.27 11.70 -5.69
C VAL A 46 3.16 12.13 -7.15
N LEU A 47 3.70 11.30 -8.04
CA LEU A 47 3.55 11.52 -9.49
C LEU A 47 2.33 10.76 -9.99
N MET A 48 1.45 11.48 -10.67
CA MET A 48 0.19 10.99 -11.21
C MET A 48 0.09 11.26 -12.71
N HIS A 49 -0.77 10.53 -13.40
CA HIS A 49 -1.05 10.73 -14.81
C HIS A 49 -2.50 10.40 -15.16
N ASP A 50 -2.96 10.94 -16.27
CA ASP A 50 -4.21 10.58 -16.95
C ASP A 50 -4.02 10.76 -18.47
N PHE A 51 -5.12 10.88 -19.23
CA PHE A 51 -5.09 11.16 -20.66
C PHE A 51 -4.69 12.60 -21.03
N LEU A 52 -4.84 13.57 -20.12
CA LEU A 52 -4.47 14.97 -20.33
C LEU A 52 -2.98 15.21 -20.09
N GLY A 53 -2.35 14.39 -19.25
CA GLY A 53 -0.92 14.42 -19.03
C GLY A 53 -0.52 14.02 -17.61
N ARG A 54 0.70 14.39 -17.24
CA ARG A 54 1.26 14.10 -15.91
C ARG A 54 1.02 15.25 -14.95
N LEU A 55 0.88 14.94 -13.66
CA LEU A 55 0.76 15.90 -12.58
C LEU A 55 1.64 15.45 -11.40
N GLN A 56 2.37 16.39 -10.83
CA GLN A 56 3.06 16.20 -9.56
C GLN A 56 2.18 16.75 -8.44
N VAL A 57 1.95 15.95 -7.41
CA VAL A 57 1.16 16.31 -6.23
C VAL A 57 2.08 16.28 -5.01
N ILE A 58 2.15 17.39 -4.28
CA ILE A 58 2.98 17.53 -3.08
C ILE A 58 2.10 17.68 -1.86
N LEU A 59 2.39 16.88 -0.82
CA LEU A 59 1.65 16.87 0.43
C LEU A 59 2.57 16.55 1.61
N PRO A 60 2.13 16.83 2.86
CA PRO A 60 2.84 16.40 4.06
C PRO A 60 2.90 14.88 4.19
N VAL A 61 3.99 14.35 4.76
CA VAL A 61 4.20 12.91 4.96
C VAL A 61 3.20 12.26 5.93
N ASN A 62 2.63 13.05 6.83
CA ASN A 62 1.63 12.62 7.81
C ASN A 62 0.19 12.72 7.30
N CYS A 63 0.00 12.91 6.00
CA CYS A 63 -1.30 12.99 5.35
C CYS A 63 -1.47 11.89 4.30
N LEU A 64 -2.72 11.46 4.10
CA LEU A 64 -3.13 10.58 3.02
C LEU A 64 -3.64 11.42 1.85
N LEU A 65 -3.25 11.06 0.62
CA LEU A 65 -3.75 11.69 -0.59
C LEU A 65 -5.19 11.20 -0.89
N ASP A 66 -6.15 12.11 -0.89
CA ASP A 66 -7.51 11.84 -1.36
C ASP A 66 -7.59 12.06 -2.88
N VAL A 67 -7.45 10.97 -3.63
CA VAL A 67 -7.48 10.96 -5.09
C VAL A 67 -8.86 11.33 -5.63
N ASP A 68 -9.95 10.97 -4.94
CA ASP A 68 -11.31 11.25 -5.39
C ASP A 68 -11.61 12.75 -5.28
N THR A 69 -11.25 13.37 -4.15
CA THR A 69 -11.37 14.82 -3.97
C THR A 69 -10.52 15.58 -5.00
N LEU A 70 -9.27 15.14 -5.22
CA LEU A 70 -8.38 15.73 -6.23
C LEU A 70 -8.97 15.65 -7.64
N ASN A 71 -9.47 14.48 -8.03
CA ASN A 71 -10.05 14.25 -9.36
C ASN A 71 -11.32 15.06 -9.60
N ASN A 72 -12.21 15.12 -8.61
CA ASN A 72 -13.44 15.92 -8.68
C ASN A 72 -13.15 17.42 -8.83
N MET A 73 -12.13 17.92 -8.14
CA MET A 73 -11.75 19.34 -8.18
C MET A 73 -11.10 19.72 -9.52
N LEU A 74 -10.26 18.86 -10.08
CA LEU A 74 -9.57 19.12 -11.34
C LEU A 74 -10.39 18.72 -12.58
N ASP A 75 -11.50 18.00 -12.40
CA ASP A 75 -12.27 17.34 -13.47
C ASP A 75 -11.37 16.40 -14.31
N ARG A 76 -10.62 15.53 -13.61
CA ARG A 76 -9.62 14.61 -14.16
C ARG A 76 -9.78 13.20 -13.61
N GLU A 77 -9.12 12.24 -14.25
CA GLU A 77 -9.05 10.84 -13.81
C GLU A 77 -7.60 10.45 -13.52
N LEU A 78 -6.96 11.15 -12.59
CA LEU A 78 -5.57 10.93 -12.23
C LEU A 78 -5.38 9.60 -11.52
N GLN A 79 -4.36 8.87 -11.95
CA GLN A 79 -3.90 7.63 -11.32
C GLN A 79 -2.40 7.73 -11.03
N ALA A 80 -1.93 6.96 -10.06
CA ALA A 80 -0.51 6.92 -9.74
C ALA A 80 0.30 6.39 -10.94
N ILE A 81 1.44 7.04 -11.24
CA ILE A 81 2.33 6.57 -12.31
C ILE A 81 2.89 5.18 -11.97
N SER A 82 2.98 4.33 -12.99
CA SER A 82 3.57 2.99 -12.88
C SER A 82 5.04 3.05 -12.41
N PRO A 83 5.55 1.98 -11.77
CA PRO A 83 6.94 1.93 -11.33
C PRO A 83 7.95 2.17 -12.46
N ASP A 84 7.68 1.65 -13.66
CA ASP A 84 8.58 1.78 -14.82
C ASP A 84 8.67 3.23 -15.32
N ASP A 85 7.53 3.92 -15.40
CA ASP A 85 7.48 5.33 -15.80
C ASP A 85 8.12 6.23 -14.73
N LYS A 86 7.91 5.94 -13.44
CA LYS A 86 8.61 6.63 -12.34
C LYS A 86 10.13 6.50 -12.48
N THR A 87 10.61 5.31 -12.83
CA THR A 87 12.04 5.04 -13.05
C THR A 87 12.57 5.82 -14.25
N SER A 88 11.80 5.87 -15.33
CA SER A 88 12.12 6.66 -16.53
C SER A 88 12.23 8.16 -16.24
N ILE A 89 11.32 8.71 -15.44
CA ILE A 89 11.36 10.11 -15.00
C ILE A 89 12.58 10.39 -14.12
N ARG A 90 12.93 9.48 -13.20
CA ARG A 90 14.12 9.59 -12.34
C ARG A 90 15.41 9.63 -13.15
N VAL A 91 15.56 8.70 -14.11
CA VAL A 91 16.73 8.62 -14.99
C VAL A 91 16.86 9.87 -15.85
N LYS A 92 15.75 10.34 -16.47
CA LYS A 92 15.74 11.56 -17.29
C LYS A 92 16.22 12.79 -16.52
N ASN A 93 15.83 12.90 -15.25
CA ASN A 93 16.18 14.04 -14.39
C ASN A 93 17.46 13.81 -13.56
N SER A 94 18.17 12.70 -13.74
CA SER A 94 19.38 12.35 -12.97
C SER A 94 19.18 12.38 -11.45
N LEU A 95 17.99 11.99 -10.99
CA LEU A 95 17.57 11.94 -9.58
C LEU A 95 17.56 10.50 -9.06
N ALA A 96 18.04 10.28 -7.83
CA ALA A 96 17.95 8.98 -7.19
C ALA A 96 16.57 8.75 -6.53
N ASN A 97 15.89 9.78 -6.03
CA ASN A 97 14.48 9.71 -5.56
C ASN A 97 13.62 10.83 -6.17
N THR A 98 12.30 10.65 -6.19
CA THR A 98 11.36 11.73 -6.56
C THR A 98 11.36 12.80 -5.47
N SER A 99 11.71 14.02 -5.84
CA SER A 99 11.77 15.15 -4.91
C SER A 99 10.42 15.84 -4.77
N ALA A 100 10.10 16.29 -3.56
CA ALA A 100 8.94 17.13 -3.26
C ALA A 100 9.23 18.62 -3.47
N LEU A 101 9.92 18.94 -4.56
CA LEU A 101 10.20 20.32 -4.94
C LEU A 101 9.53 20.66 -6.28
N PRO A 102 8.74 21.74 -6.32
CA PRO A 102 8.22 22.28 -7.58
C PRO A 102 9.37 22.62 -8.53
N SER A 103 9.12 22.57 -9.84
CA SER A 103 10.03 22.98 -10.93
C SER A 103 11.31 22.15 -11.17
N ILE A 104 11.67 21.21 -10.29
CA ILE A 104 12.76 20.27 -10.55
C ILE A 104 12.39 19.28 -11.65
N ILE A 105 11.13 18.85 -11.62
CA ILE A 105 10.55 17.97 -12.62
C ILE A 105 9.71 18.87 -13.53
N ASP A 106 9.96 18.81 -14.84
CA ASP A 106 9.23 19.57 -15.87
C ASP A 106 7.81 19.00 -16.08
N ILE A 107 7.03 18.98 -15.01
CA ILE A 107 5.66 18.47 -14.92
C ILE A 107 4.86 19.50 -14.07
N PRO A 108 3.60 19.81 -14.44
CA PRO A 108 2.74 20.67 -13.62
C PRO A 108 2.67 20.19 -12.17
N CYS A 109 2.75 21.12 -11.22
CA CYS A 109 2.82 20.82 -9.80
C CYS A 109 1.62 21.41 -9.05
N LEU A 110 1.00 20.59 -8.21
CA LEU A 110 -0.06 20.95 -7.27
C LEU A 110 0.43 20.69 -5.84
N VAL A 111 0.20 21.63 -4.94
CA VAL A 111 0.63 21.53 -3.55
C VAL A 111 -0.58 21.61 -2.64
N ASP A 112 -0.60 20.77 -1.59
CA ASP A 112 -1.66 20.81 -0.60
C ASP A 112 -1.55 22.07 0.26
N ARG A 113 -2.69 22.71 0.53
CA ARG A 113 -2.82 23.92 1.35
C ARG A 113 -2.18 23.81 2.74
N GLN A 114 -2.11 22.62 3.32
CA GLN A 114 -1.45 22.41 4.61
C GLN A 114 0.04 22.71 4.56
N VAL A 115 0.70 22.51 3.40
CA VAL A 115 2.11 22.85 3.20
C VAL A 115 2.32 24.35 3.33
N SER A 116 1.44 25.14 2.72
CA SER A 116 1.46 26.61 2.80
C SER A 116 1.22 27.14 4.21
N ALA A 117 0.71 26.34 5.15
CA ALA A 117 0.55 26.74 6.54
C ALA A 117 1.81 26.51 7.39
N MET A 118 2.75 25.67 6.95
CA MET A 118 3.94 25.29 7.74
C MET A 118 4.99 26.41 7.78
N ASP A 119 5.66 26.56 8.93
CA ASP A 119 6.76 27.53 9.11
C ASP A 119 8.09 27.01 8.58
N GLU A 120 8.28 25.68 8.63
CA GLU A 120 9.49 25.00 8.20
C GLU A 120 9.12 23.65 7.59
N VAL A 121 9.73 23.33 6.45
CA VAL A 121 9.52 22.07 5.75
C VAL A 121 10.85 21.39 5.40
N TYR A 122 10.79 20.07 5.31
CA TYR A 122 11.93 19.23 4.93
C TYR A 122 11.64 18.51 3.62
N VAL A 123 12.61 18.50 2.72
CA VAL A 123 12.50 17.74 1.46
C VAL A 123 13.72 16.86 1.26
N ASP A 124 13.50 15.62 0.81
CA ASP A 124 14.58 14.70 0.44
C ASP A 124 15.46 15.33 -0.66
N ALA A 125 16.77 15.35 -0.41
CA ALA A 125 17.81 15.83 -1.32
C ALA A 125 18.09 14.86 -2.50
N GLY A 126 17.27 13.82 -2.63
CA GLY A 126 17.24 12.90 -3.74
C GLY A 126 18.13 11.68 -3.55
N ASP A 127 18.75 11.52 -2.39
CA ASP A 127 19.59 10.39 -2.00
C ASP A 127 18.97 9.54 -0.89
N GLY A 128 17.81 9.94 -0.34
CA GLY A 128 17.11 9.23 0.72
C GLY A 128 17.75 9.35 2.10
N GLU A 129 18.89 10.04 2.23
CA GLU A 129 19.62 10.19 3.50
C GLU A 129 19.67 11.64 3.97
N ASN A 130 19.76 12.60 3.03
CA ASN A 130 19.91 14.01 3.32
C ASN A 130 18.61 14.76 3.07
N PHE A 131 18.29 15.68 3.98
CA PHE A 131 17.13 16.55 3.86
C PHE A 131 17.56 18.00 3.74
N VAL A 132 16.87 18.74 2.88
CA VAL A 132 17.02 20.19 2.77
C VAL A 132 15.89 20.83 3.59
N ARG A 133 16.27 21.65 4.57
CA ARG A 133 15.34 22.46 5.36
C ARG A 133 15.08 23.77 4.64
N PHE A 134 13.81 24.09 4.45
CA PHE A 134 13.34 25.36 3.93
C PHE A 134 12.56 26.09 5.01
N ASN A 135 12.93 27.35 5.26
CA ASN A 135 12.13 28.24 6.09
C ASN A 135 10.90 28.75 5.31
N LYS A 136 9.98 29.42 5.99
CA LYS A 136 8.76 30.00 5.38
C LYS A 136 9.05 30.88 4.16
N GLY A 137 10.10 31.71 4.25
CA GLY A 137 10.52 32.59 3.16
C GLY A 137 10.84 31.79 1.90
N ALA A 138 11.74 30.83 2.01
CA ALA A 138 12.16 29.94 0.92
C ALA A 138 11.02 29.04 0.42
N LEU A 139 10.11 28.60 1.30
CA LEU A 139 8.94 27.83 0.91
C LEU A 139 8.00 28.65 0.03
N ASN A 140 7.67 29.88 0.43
CA ASN A 140 6.78 30.75 -0.36
C ASN A 140 7.32 30.98 -1.77
N VAL A 141 8.65 31.08 -1.93
CA VAL A 141 9.31 31.15 -3.25
C VAL A 141 9.02 29.94 -4.11
N LEU A 142 9.13 28.74 -3.53
CA LEU A 142 8.91 27.50 -4.26
C LEU A 142 7.43 27.33 -4.65
N LEU A 143 6.53 27.80 -3.79
CA LEU A 143 5.09 27.74 -4.01
C LEU A 143 4.60 28.73 -5.08
N GLU A 144 5.33 29.80 -5.40
CA GLU A 144 4.96 30.72 -6.51
C GLU A 144 4.87 30.00 -7.87
N TYR A 145 5.54 28.86 -8.04
CA TYR A 145 5.54 28.04 -9.25
C TYR A 145 4.54 26.87 -9.22
N ALA A 146 3.72 26.76 -8.17
CA ALA A 146 2.76 25.68 -8.01
C ALA A 146 1.36 26.22 -7.70
N ASN A 147 0.34 25.46 -8.10
CA ASN A 147 -1.03 25.76 -7.69
C ASN A 147 -1.28 25.15 -6.31
N GLU A 148 -2.03 25.85 -5.46
CA GLU A 148 -2.39 25.39 -4.12
C GLU A 148 -3.84 24.93 -4.09
N GLU A 149 -4.07 23.72 -3.58
CA GLU A 149 -5.41 23.14 -3.46
C GLU A 149 -5.54 22.29 -2.19
N GLN A 150 -6.75 21.83 -1.85
CA GLN A 150 -6.98 20.98 -0.67
C GLN A 150 -7.37 19.55 -1.08
N PHE A 151 -6.48 18.59 -0.84
CA PHE A 151 -6.68 17.19 -1.23
C PHE A 151 -5.98 16.18 -0.30
N ALA A 152 -5.26 16.65 0.73
CA ALA A 152 -4.62 15.79 1.71
C ALA A 152 -5.45 15.70 3.00
N VAL A 153 -5.61 14.47 3.52
CA VAL A 153 -6.33 14.18 4.77
C VAL A 153 -5.31 13.78 5.84
N PRO A 154 -5.21 14.50 6.97
CA PRO A 154 -4.28 14.12 8.04
C PRO A 154 -4.56 12.71 8.56
N LEU A 155 -3.51 11.90 8.71
CA LEU A 155 -3.65 10.52 9.21
C LEU A 155 -4.25 10.48 10.63
N ALA A 156 -4.04 11.54 11.43
CA ALA A 156 -4.60 11.68 12.77
C ALA A 156 -6.14 11.85 12.79
N GLU A 157 -6.74 12.31 11.69
CA GLU A 157 -8.20 12.43 11.57
C GLU A 157 -8.86 11.09 11.19
N ILE A 158 -8.07 10.15 10.66
CA ILE A 158 -8.56 8.83 10.26
C ILE A 158 -8.65 7.93 11.50
N SER A 159 -9.85 7.88 12.08
CA SER A 159 -10.12 7.06 13.27
C SER A 159 -10.35 5.60 12.90
N ALA A 160 -9.27 4.82 12.82
CA ALA A 160 -9.35 3.37 12.66
C ALA A 160 -9.73 2.67 13.98
N ASN A 161 -10.69 1.75 13.93
CA ASN A 161 -11.03 0.92 15.09
C ASN A 161 -9.95 -0.15 15.31
N CYS A 162 -9.02 0.11 16.23
CA CYS A 162 -7.90 -0.77 16.54
C CYS A 162 -8.06 -1.58 17.83
N GLY A 163 -9.17 -1.43 18.57
CA GLY A 163 -9.29 -2.02 19.91
C GLY A 163 -10.71 -2.18 20.45
N GLU A 164 -11.74 -1.76 19.74
CA GLU A 164 -13.14 -1.82 20.17
C GLU A 164 -13.93 -2.88 19.40
N SER A 165 -13.59 -4.15 19.62
CA SER A 165 -14.23 -5.28 18.90
C SER A 165 -15.74 -5.38 19.11
N HIS A 166 -16.26 -4.83 20.21
CA HIS A 166 -17.69 -4.76 20.50
C HIS A 166 -18.46 -3.85 19.54
N ASN A 167 -17.78 -2.93 18.84
CA ASN A 167 -18.38 -2.00 17.89
C ASN A 167 -18.25 -2.48 16.43
N ASP A 168 -17.49 -3.54 16.16
CA ASP A 168 -17.21 -4.04 14.81
C ASP A 168 -18.50 -4.35 14.05
N ALA A 169 -19.44 -5.05 14.68
CA ALA A 169 -20.71 -5.42 14.04
C ALA A 169 -21.49 -4.18 13.58
N ASN A 170 -21.60 -3.16 14.44
CA ASN A 170 -22.31 -1.93 14.12
C ASN A 170 -21.60 -1.15 13.00
N GLN A 171 -20.27 -1.02 13.07
CA GLN A 171 -19.49 -0.31 12.05
C GLN A 171 -19.56 -1.01 10.70
N ILE A 172 -19.49 -2.34 10.66
CA ILE A 172 -19.64 -3.13 9.44
C ILE A 172 -21.05 -2.93 8.86
N THR A 173 -22.11 -3.06 9.67
CA THR A 173 -23.48 -2.85 9.20
C THR A 173 -23.68 -1.42 8.66
N GLN A 174 -23.21 -0.40 9.37
CA GLN A 174 -23.27 0.99 8.92
C GLN A 174 -22.50 1.23 7.62
N ALA A 175 -21.32 0.64 7.48
CA ALA A 175 -20.54 0.71 6.24
C ALA A 175 -21.33 0.07 5.08
N ILE A 176 -21.89 -1.12 5.29
CA ILE A 176 -22.71 -1.81 4.29
C ILE A 176 -23.92 -0.94 3.92
N GLU A 177 -24.63 -0.34 4.88
CA GLU A 177 -25.77 0.55 4.59
C GLU A 177 -25.36 1.78 3.78
N LYS A 178 -24.25 2.43 4.16
CA LYS A 178 -23.72 3.62 3.48
C LYS A 178 -23.29 3.32 2.04
N PHE A 179 -22.58 2.20 1.82
CA PHE A 179 -22.11 1.83 0.48
C PHE A 179 -23.21 1.17 -0.37
N THR A 180 -24.12 0.40 0.24
CA THR A 180 -25.24 -0.25 -0.47
C THR A 180 -26.31 0.77 -0.85
N SER A 181 -26.62 1.78 -0.02
CA SER A 181 -27.57 2.84 -0.42
C SER A 181 -27.06 3.71 -1.58
N LEU A 182 -25.74 3.92 -1.69
CA LEU A 182 -25.10 4.53 -2.87
C LEU A 182 -25.18 3.60 -4.10
N ARG A 183 -25.06 2.28 -3.93
CA ARG A 183 -25.19 1.27 -4.99
C ARG A 183 -26.63 0.99 -5.45
N ILE A 184 -27.62 1.02 -4.58
CA ILE A 184 -29.05 0.82 -4.92
C ILE A 184 -29.53 1.88 -5.92
N LYS A 185 -28.98 3.11 -5.87
CA LYS A 185 -29.21 4.13 -6.89
C LYS A 185 -28.55 3.81 -8.24
N GLN A 186 -27.50 2.99 -8.28
CA GLN A 186 -26.71 2.71 -9.48
C GLN A 186 -27.02 1.37 -10.15
N ARG A 187 -27.34 0.28 -9.43
CA ARG A 187 -27.82 -1.00 -10.00
C ARG A 187 -28.64 -1.80 -8.98
N LEU A 188 -29.81 -2.28 -9.42
CA LEU A 188 -30.86 -2.84 -8.58
C LEU A 188 -30.73 -4.35 -8.23
N GLU A 189 -29.61 -5.03 -8.48
CA GLU A 189 -29.62 -6.52 -8.42
C GLU A 189 -28.48 -7.24 -7.67
N ASP A 190 -27.50 -6.57 -7.06
CA ASP A 190 -26.44 -7.29 -6.31
C ASP A 190 -26.52 -6.99 -4.81
N THR A 191 -27.39 -7.70 -4.09
CA THR A 191 -27.33 -7.81 -2.63
C THR A 191 -26.05 -8.57 -2.28
N PHE A 192 -25.14 -7.94 -1.53
CA PHE A 192 -23.99 -8.62 -0.94
C PHE A 192 -24.47 -9.60 0.14
N GLU A 193 -24.96 -10.76 -0.27
CA GLU A 193 -25.09 -11.89 0.63
C GLU A 193 -23.76 -12.65 0.60
N LEU A 194 -23.07 -12.72 1.74
CA LEU A 194 -21.95 -13.63 1.89
C LEU A 194 -22.47 -15.04 1.56
N PRO A 195 -21.90 -15.73 0.55
CA PRO A 195 -22.41 -17.03 0.18
C PRO A 195 -22.23 -17.99 1.36
N PRO A 196 -23.14 -18.96 1.53
CA PRO A 196 -23.07 -19.88 2.65
C PRO A 196 -21.74 -20.64 2.65
N LEU A 197 -21.17 -20.83 3.83
CA LEU A 197 -19.89 -21.49 4.00
C LEU A 197 -19.95 -22.93 3.43
N PRO A 198 -19.03 -23.32 2.52
CA PRO A 198 -19.00 -24.66 1.95
C PRO A 198 -18.85 -25.74 3.02
N GLU A 199 -19.50 -26.89 2.82
CA GLU A 199 -19.42 -28.02 3.76
C GLU A 199 -17.97 -28.48 4.00
N THR A 200 -17.12 -28.45 2.98
CA THR A 200 -15.69 -28.76 3.11
C THR A 200 -15.00 -27.79 4.08
N ALA A 201 -15.29 -26.48 4.01
CA ALA A 201 -14.73 -25.49 4.92
C ALA A 201 -15.17 -25.73 6.37
N LYS A 202 -16.47 -26.01 6.59
CA LYS A 202 -17.00 -26.35 7.93
C LYS A 202 -16.28 -27.54 8.55
N LYS A 203 -16.10 -28.62 7.77
CA LYS A 203 -15.39 -29.82 8.23
C LYS A 203 -13.92 -29.55 8.56
N ILE A 204 -13.23 -28.74 7.74
CA ILE A 204 -11.84 -28.34 8.02
C ILE A 204 -11.75 -27.50 9.30
N ILE A 205 -12.70 -26.58 9.54
CA ILE A 205 -12.76 -25.76 10.77
C ILE A 205 -12.96 -26.67 12.00
N GLN A 206 -13.90 -27.60 11.92
CA GLN A 206 -14.14 -28.57 12.98
C GLN A 206 -12.91 -29.43 13.25
N LEU A 207 -12.24 -29.90 12.19
CA LEU A 207 -11.03 -30.71 12.32
C LEU A 207 -9.86 -29.94 12.94
N ARG A 208 -9.72 -28.64 12.65
CA ARG A 208 -8.69 -27.79 13.27
C ARG A 208 -8.93 -27.55 14.76
N ALA A 209 -10.18 -27.55 15.20
CA ALA A 209 -10.53 -27.38 16.61
C ALA A 209 -10.38 -28.69 17.42
N ASP A 210 -10.17 -29.84 16.76
CA ASP A 210 -10.00 -31.15 17.38
C ASP A 210 -8.50 -31.43 17.62
N PRO A 211 -8.01 -31.43 18.87
CA PRO A 211 -6.61 -31.71 19.18
C PRO A 211 -6.19 -33.16 18.86
N GLU A 212 -7.14 -34.09 18.73
CA GLU A 212 -6.91 -35.50 18.38
C GLU A 212 -7.07 -35.74 16.86
N ALA A 213 -7.09 -34.69 16.05
CA ALA A 213 -7.23 -34.78 14.61
C ALA A 213 -6.00 -35.42 13.96
N GLY A 214 -6.19 -36.62 13.41
CA GLY A 214 -5.17 -37.33 12.63
C GLY A 214 -5.25 -37.09 11.12
N ILE A 215 -4.18 -37.46 10.41
CA ILE A 215 -4.02 -37.31 8.95
C ILE A 215 -5.12 -38.03 8.16
N ASN A 216 -5.64 -39.15 8.68
CA ASN A 216 -6.73 -39.88 8.03
C ASN A 216 -8.00 -39.02 7.92
N LYS A 217 -8.40 -38.34 9.00
CA LYS A 217 -9.58 -37.46 8.99
C LYS A 217 -9.42 -36.30 8.00
N LEU A 218 -8.22 -35.71 7.91
CA LEU A 218 -7.95 -34.66 6.92
C LEU A 218 -8.03 -35.21 5.49
N THR A 219 -7.48 -36.40 5.27
CA THR A 219 -7.53 -37.10 3.98
C THR A 219 -8.99 -37.30 3.56
N ASP A 220 -9.84 -37.84 4.44
CA ASP A 220 -11.25 -38.09 4.18
C ASP A 220 -11.99 -36.81 3.76
N ILE A 221 -11.72 -35.69 4.45
CA ILE A 221 -12.33 -34.40 4.12
C ILE A 221 -11.86 -33.90 2.76
N VAL A 222 -10.55 -33.96 2.49
CA VAL A 222 -9.98 -33.50 1.21
C VAL A 222 -10.50 -34.35 0.05
N GLU A 223 -10.62 -35.67 0.23
CA GLU A 223 -11.15 -36.60 -0.77
C GLU A 223 -12.63 -36.36 -1.10
N THR A 224 -13.39 -35.74 -0.20
CA THR A 224 -14.78 -35.33 -0.50
C THR A 224 -14.90 -34.13 -1.46
N ASP A 225 -13.82 -33.36 -1.66
CA ASP A 225 -13.77 -32.24 -2.62
C ASP A 225 -12.75 -32.56 -3.74
N PRO A 226 -13.21 -32.98 -4.94
CA PRO A 226 -12.32 -33.36 -6.04
C PRO A 226 -11.37 -32.24 -6.48
N SER A 227 -11.79 -30.98 -6.40
CA SER A 227 -10.96 -29.84 -6.77
C SER A 227 -9.85 -29.60 -5.75
N LEU A 228 -10.15 -29.74 -4.46
CA LEU A 228 -9.16 -29.65 -3.39
C LEU A 228 -8.18 -30.83 -3.44
N SER A 229 -8.68 -32.04 -3.65
CA SER A 229 -7.87 -33.26 -3.84
C SER A 229 -6.86 -33.11 -4.98
N ALA A 230 -7.31 -32.61 -6.13
CA ALA A 230 -6.45 -32.37 -7.29
C ALA A 230 -5.35 -31.35 -6.96
N GLN A 231 -5.67 -30.28 -6.22
CA GLN A 231 -4.70 -29.26 -5.82
C GLN A 231 -3.64 -29.82 -4.85
N VAL A 232 -4.06 -30.58 -3.83
CA VAL A 232 -3.13 -31.20 -2.87
C VAL A 232 -2.14 -32.13 -3.57
N VAL A 233 -2.62 -32.97 -4.49
CA VAL A 233 -1.75 -33.84 -5.29
C VAL A 233 -0.85 -33.01 -6.21
N SER A 234 -1.40 -31.99 -6.87
CA SER A 234 -0.64 -31.09 -7.75
C SER A 234 0.50 -30.40 -7.02
N TRP A 235 0.27 -29.83 -5.84
CA TRP A 235 1.31 -29.20 -5.03
C TRP A 235 2.39 -30.17 -4.62
N ALA A 236 2.01 -31.34 -4.11
CA ALA A 236 2.97 -32.35 -3.71
C ALA A 236 3.81 -32.84 -4.90
N SER A 237 3.24 -32.86 -6.11
CA SER A 237 3.96 -33.22 -7.35
C SER A 237 4.78 -32.08 -7.98
N SER A 238 4.69 -30.86 -7.43
CA SER A 238 5.38 -29.70 -8.00
C SER A 238 6.90 -29.80 -7.83
N SER A 239 7.64 -29.15 -8.72
CA SER A 239 9.11 -29.12 -8.70
C SER A 239 9.67 -28.55 -7.40
N PHE A 240 8.89 -27.73 -6.69
CA PHE A 240 9.28 -27.13 -5.41
C PHE A 240 9.55 -28.17 -4.32
N TYR A 241 8.74 -29.23 -4.25
CA TYR A 241 8.87 -30.27 -3.21
C TYR A 241 9.74 -31.45 -3.63
N ALA A 242 10.15 -31.53 -4.89
CA ALA A 242 11.04 -32.56 -5.44
C ALA A 242 10.71 -34.00 -4.96
N ALA A 243 9.41 -34.33 -4.89
CA ALA A 243 8.95 -35.56 -4.26
C ALA A 243 9.58 -36.81 -4.93
N PRO A 244 10.16 -37.74 -4.15
CA PRO A 244 10.77 -38.94 -4.71
C PRO A 244 9.69 -39.89 -5.26
N GLY A 245 9.62 -40.05 -6.58
CA GLY A 245 8.67 -40.93 -7.25
C GLY A 245 7.27 -40.35 -7.44
N LYS A 246 6.37 -41.12 -8.08
CA LYS A 246 4.99 -40.66 -8.37
C LYS A 246 4.12 -40.68 -7.12
N ILE A 247 3.36 -39.61 -6.92
CA ILE A 247 2.34 -39.50 -5.86
C ILE A 247 1.09 -40.26 -6.29
N LYS A 248 0.59 -41.15 -5.43
CA LYS A 248 -0.49 -42.09 -5.79
C LYS A 248 -1.85 -41.75 -5.19
N SER A 249 -1.89 -40.96 -4.11
CA SER A 249 -3.12 -40.59 -3.42
C SER A 249 -2.95 -39.28 -2.64
N VAL A 250 -4.08 -38.71 -2.19
CA VAL A 250 -4.11 -37.57 -1.28
C VAL A 250 -3.39 -37.93 0.03
N HIS A 251 -3.65 -39.12 0.57
CA HIS A 251 -2.97 -39.60 1.76
C HIS A 251 -1.44 -39.61 1.61
N ASP A 252 -0.93 -40.12 0.48
CA ASP A 252 0.51 -40.15 0.18
C ASP A 252 1.09 -38.74 0.05
N ALA A 253 0.36 -37.82 -0.58
CA ALA A 253 0.74 -36.41 -0.69
C ALA A 253 0.89 -35.74 0.68
N ILE A 254 -0.05 -35.98 1.60
CA ILE A 254 -0.03 -35.39 2.95
C ILE A 254 1.07 -36.02 3.81
N MET A 255 1.12 -37.35 3.91
CA MET A 255 2.04 -38.04 4.82
C MET A 255 3.51 -37.87 4.44
N ARG A 256 3.83 -37.93 3.14
CA ARG A 256 5.21 -38.07 2.68
C ARG A 256 5.85 -36.78 2.20
N VAL A 257 5.04 -35.79 1.80
CA VAL A 257 5.54 -34.61 1.09
C VAL A 257 5.17 -33.31 1.79
N LEU A 258 3.87 -33.04 1.96
CA LEU A 258 3.40 -31.72 2.40
C LEU A 258 3.30 -31.59 3.93
N GLY A 259 2.92 -32.65 4.63
CA GLY A 259 2.62 -32.63 6.05
C GLY A 259 1.18 -32.18 6.37
N PHE A 260 0.71 -32.55 7.57
CA PHE A 260 -0.65 -32.31 8.03
C PHE A 260 -0.99 -30.81 8.12
N ASP A 261 -0.18 -30.03 8.83
CA ASP A 261 -0.47 -28.62 9.12
C ASP A 261 -0.51 -27.76 7.86
N LEU A 262 0.42 -28.00 6.93
CA LEU A 262 0.46 -27.27 5.67
C LEU A 262 -0.80 -27.53 4.84
N VAL A 263 -1.18 -28.81 4.68
CA VAL A 263 -2.39 -29.15 3.91
C VAL A 263 -3.64 -28.64 4.63
N MET A 264 -3.69 -28.69 5.96
CA MET A 264 -4.80 -28.11 6.74
C MET A 264 -4.92 -26.60 6.51
N ASN A 265 -3.81 -25.84 6.57
CA ASN A 265 -3.79 -24.40 6.36
C ASN A 265 -4.21 -24.03 4.93
N LEU A 266 -3.64 -24.70 3.92
CA LEU A 266 -3.95 -24.44 2.52
C LEU A 266 -5.39 -24.83 2.17
N SER A 267 -5.88 -25.96 2.69
CA SER A 267 -7.24 -26.41 2.46
C SER A 267 -8.25 -25.43 3.05
N MET A 268 -7.99 -24.88 4.23
CA MET A 268 -8.80 -23.82 4.81
C MET A 268 -8.82 -22.57 3.92
N GLY A 269 -7.65 -22.10 3.51
CA GLY A 269 -7.51 -20.90 2.67
C GLY A 269 -8.25 -21.03 1.33
N LEU A 270 -8.15 -22.19 0.68
CA LEU A 270 -8.88 -22.46 -0.57
C LEU A 270 -10.38 -22.61 -0.37
N ALA A 271 -10.81 -23.33 0.67
CA ALA A 271 -12.22 -23.57 0.91
C ALA A 271 -12.97 -22.27 1.24
N LEU A 272 -12.32 -21.34 1.96
CA LEU A 272 -12.81 -19.98 2.18
C LEU A 272 -12.65 -19.12 0.91
N GLY A 273 -11.53 -19.22 0.20
CA GLY A 273 -11.29 -18.46 -1.02
C GLY A 273 -12.33 -18.71 -2.12
N LYS A 274 -12.89 -19.92 -2.23
CA LYS A 274 -13.98 -20.25 -3.18
C LYS A 274 -15.26 -19.42 -2.96
N THR A 275 -15.44 -18.84 -1.77
CA THR A 275 -16.62 -18.02 -1.43
C THR A 275 -16.47 -16.56 -1.85
N LEU A 276 -15.25 -16.12 -2.18
CA LEU A 276 -14.93 -14.73 -2.47
C LEU A 276 -14.42 -14.62 -3.91
N GLN A 277 -14.87 -13.60 -4.63
CA GLN A 277 -14.30 -13.30 -5.95
C GLN A 277 -12.94 -12.63 -5.77
N GLN A 278 -11.95 -13.02 -6.58
CA GLN A 278 -10.67 -12.33 -6.62
C GLN A 278 -10.91 -10.86 -6.99
N PRO A 279 -10.33 -9.89 -6.25
CA PRO A 279 -10.40 -8.48 -6.62
C PRO A 279 -9.92 -8.28 -8.06
N ARG A 280 -10.69 -7.51 -8.84
CA ARG A 280 -10.33 -7.15 -10.22
C ARG A 280 -9.28 -6.04 -10.28
N ASP A 281 -9.12 -5.32 -9.18
CA ASP A 281 -8.17 -4.23 -9.02
C ASP A 281 -7.13 -4.63 -7.96
N ASN A 282 -5.86 -4.32 -8.23
CA ASN A 282 -4.73 -4.58 -7.34
C ASN A 282 -3.78 -3.38 -7.37
N PRO A 283 -3.38 -2.83 -6.21
CA PRO A 283 -2.40 -1.76 -6.16
C PRO A 283 -1.11 -2.14 -6.89
N GLN A 284 -0.70 -1.32 -7.87
CA GLN A 284 0.52 -1.57 -8.62
C GLN A 284 1.75 -1.52 -7.71
N GLY A 285 2.61 -2.53 -7.80
CA GLY A 285 3.84 -2.61 -7.03
C GLY A 285 3.71 -3.25 -5.64
N LEU A 286 2.50 -3.65 -5.23
CA LEU A 286 2.31 -4.53 -4.07
C LEU A 286 2.31 -6.00 -4.51
N ALA A 287 2.73 -6.88 -3.59
CA ALA A 287 2.65 -8.32 -3.80
C ALA A 287 1.19 -8.75 -3.97
N ASP A 288 0.93 -9.71 -4.85
CA ASP A 288 -0.40 -10.27 -5.02
C ASP A 288 -0.91 -10.88 -3.70
N TYR A 289 -2.23 -10.92 -3.54
CA TYR A 289 -2.90 -11.42 -2.33
C TYR A 289 -2.31 -12.74 -1.79
N TRP A 290 -2.11 -13.74 -2.66
CA TRP A 290 -1.57 -15.03 -2.26
C TRP A 290 -0.11 -14.96 -1.82
N GLN A 291 0.71 -14.13 -2.48
CA GLN A 291 2.10 -13.94 -2.11
C GLN A 291 2.21 -13.28 -0.74
N GLN A 292 1.41 -12.24 -0.49
CA GLN A 292 1.33 -11.59 0.83
C GLN A 292 0.85 -12.57 1.92
N ALA A 293 -0.18 -13.37 1.64
CA ALA A 293 -0.69 -14.38 2.59
C ALA A 293 0.38 -15.41 2.97
N VAL A 294 1.16 -15.90 2.00
CA VAL A 294 2.28 -16.83 2.25
C VAL A 294 3.37 -16.17 3.07
N TRP A 295 3.75 -14.93 2.76
CA TRP A 295 4.76 -14.19 3.53
C TRP A 295 4.34 -13.99 4.99
N VAL A 296 3.10 -13.56 5.23
CA VAL A 296 2.57 -13.38 6.61
C VAL A 296 2.50 -14.70 7.35
N SER A 297 2.02 -15.78 6.70
CA SER A 297 1.97 -17.11 7.32
C SER A 297 3.36 -17.62 7.69
N ALA A 298 4.34 -17.47 6.80
CA ALA A 298 5.71 -17.90 7.04
C ALA A 298 6.40 -17.07 8.14
N ALA A 299 6.22 -15.74 8.12
CA ALA A 299 6.75 -14.85 9.14
C ALA A 299 6.18 -15.16 10.52
N ASN A 300 4.86 -15.36 10.64
CA ASN A 300 4.22 -15.73 11.90
C ASN A 300 4.72 -17.10 12.41
N GLY A 301 4.84 -18.10 11.53
CA GLY A 301 5.41 -19.40 11.90
C GLY A 301 6.83 -19.29 12.43
N ALA A 302 7.68 -18.49 11.77
CA ALA A 302 9.05 -18.24 12.22
C ALA A 302 9.10 -17.51 13.58
N LEU A 303 8.24 -16.50 13.79
CA LEU A 303 8.13 -15.78 15.05
C LEU A 303 7.71 -16.68 16.20
N VAL A 304 6.68 -17.51 16.01
CA VAL A 304 6.22 -18.45 17.04
C VAL A 304 7.32 -19.45 17.40
N ASN A 305 8.01 -20.01 16.40
CA ASN A 305 9.12 -20.92 16.63
C ASN A 305 10.28 -20.24 17.38
N ALA A 306 10.59 -18.99 17.04
CA ALA A 306 11.60 -18.22 17.75
C ALA A 306 11.20 -17.98 19.22
N MET A 307 9.94 -17.62 19.50
CA MET A 307 9.46 -17.43 20.87
C MET A 307 9.46 -18.72 21.68
N ALA A 308 9.09 -19.85 21.06
CA ALA A 308 9.08 -21.16 21.71
C ALA A 308 10.49 -21.66 22.08
N ILE A 309 11.55 -21.15 21.45
CA ILE A 309 12.94 -21.47 21.79
C ILE A 309 13.41 -20.71 23.06
N PHE A 310 12.71 -19.65 23.47
CA PHE A 310 13.05 -18.84 24.64
C PHE A 310 12.22 -19.18 25.90
N LEU A 311 11.32 -20.16 25.82
CA LEU A 311 10.51 -20.69 26.94
C LEU A 311 10.95 -22.11 27.30
#